data_AF-A0A7Y2FPH9-F1
#
_entry.id   AF-A0A7Y2FPH9-F1
#
_cell.length_a   1.000
_cell.length_b   1.000
_cell.length_c   1.000
_cell.angle_alpha   90.00
_cell.angle_beta   90.00
_cell.angle_gamma   90.00
#
_symmetry.space_group_name_H-M   'P 1'
#
loop_
_entity.id
_entity.type
_entity.pdbx_description
1 polymer ?
#
loop_
_entity_poly.entity_id
_entity_poly.type
_entity_poly.pdbx_seq_one_letter_code
_entity_poly.pdbx_strand_id
1 'polypeptide(L)'
;MDQPRHPPSGTLLPPAGFRAHASTELAPLIEDEELWVFVQVGADEHEAFEEASSELLIQLDMVHQMPISILALTDRQTNAVRRAYLNPQRYSDRRILELLWRDFRARVVVYTDHRTLLRSFPLQAPRAANAKMILDRSELALAAPAGGWEEAVGACRLMPLPIGRADHPFVLEAVASSAAEALERLERLEAWTSPNKIEEALLVLSVPMMVFELSRRRLVSDAIGFGMAMSNDLLHQAVGFGLAPDIQRLVAVLEQNFQQNLSAASGHGLSESQIQANWKALTELCQIHGTSTAPGLSCTMDH
;
A
#
# COMPACT_ATOMS: atom_id res chain seq x y z
N MET A 1 33.11 -8.96 10.51
CA MET A 1 32.45 -7.66 10.31
C MET A 1 32.97 -7.10 9.00
N ASP A 2 32.31 -7.42 7.90
CA ASP A 2 32.62 -6.82 6.60
C ASP A 2 31.97 -5.44 6.56
N GLN A 3 32.80 -4.41 6.37
CA GLN A 3 32.31 -3.07 6.04
C GLN A 3 31.64 -3.12 4.67
N PRO A 4 30.49 -2.45 4.45
CA PRO A 4 29.96 -2.30 3.11
C PRO A 4 30.97 -1.51 2.28
N ARG A 5 31.52 -2.18 1.26
CA ARG A 5 32.45 -1.57 0.31
C ARG A 5 31.70 -0.45 -0.41
N HIS A 6 32.07 0.80 -0.13
CA HIS A 6 31.75 1.90 -1.02
C HIS A 6 32.31 1.56 -2.41
N PRO A 7 31.51 1.61 -3.48
CA PRO A 7 32.06 1.45 -4.82
C PRO A 7 33.01 2.62 -5.09
N PRO A 8 34.04 2.40 -5.92
CA PRO A 8 34.96 3.47 -6.29
C PRO A 8 34.16 4.61 -6.92
N SER A 9 34.48 5.84 -6.52
CA SER A 9 33.98 7.09 -7.11
C SER A 9 34.49 7.25 -8.55
N GLY A 10 34.20 6.31 -9.44
CA GLY A 10 34.34 6.45 -10.87
C GLY A 10 33.05 7.06 -11.40
N THR A 11 33.08 8.36 -11.68
CA THR A 11 32.15 9.14 -12.52
C THR A 11 30.91 8.39 -13.06
N LEU A 12 29.98 8.01 -12.20
CA LEU A 12 28.64 7.70 -12.67
C LEU A 12 28.05 9.03 -13.12
N LEU A 13 27.84 9.12 -14.42
CA LEU A 13 27.17 10.23 -15.04
C LEU A 13 25.71 9.86 -15.21
N PRO A 14 24.78 10.81 -15.03
CA PRO A 14 23.37 10.54 -15.30
C PRO A 14 23.20 10.11 -16.77
N PRO A 15 22.16 9.29 -17.07
CA PRO A 15 21.86 8.88 -18.44
C PRO A 15 21.78 10.05 -19.43
N ALA A 16 22.16 9.79 -20.68
CA ALA A 16 22.03 10.75 -21.76
C ALA A 16 20.55 11.20 -21.89
N GLY A 17 20.30 12.52 -21.81
CA GLY A 17 18.94 13.08 -21.89
C GLY A 17 18.33 13.51 -20.56
N PHE A 18 18.88 13.09 -19.40
CA PHE A 18 18.42 13.52 -18.06
C PHE A 18 18.23 15.04 -17.94
N ARG A 19 19.07 15.80 -18.65
CA ARG A 19 19.15 17.26 -18.57
C ARG A 19 17.88 18.01 -18.96
N ALA A 20 17.03 17.43 -19.82
CA ALA A 20 15.83 18.13 -20.29
C ALA A 20 14.78 18.33 -19.19
N HIS A 21 14.76 17.43 -18.19
CA HIS A 21 13.77 17.42 -17.11
C HIS A 21 14.37 17.23 -15.71
N ALA A 22 15.69 17.39 -15.56
CA ALA A 22 16.42 17.08 -14.33
C ALA A 22 15.91 17.82 -13.08
N SER A 23 15.32 19.00 -13.23
CA SER A 23 14.76 19.78 -12.12
C SER A 23 13.46 19.22 -11.55
N THR A 24 12.76 18.35 -12.28
CA THR A 24 11.43 17.81 -11.89
C THR A 24 11.34 16.28 -11.98
N GLU A 25 12.26 15.65 -12.68
CA GLU A 25 12.30 14.21 -12.92
C GLU A 25 13.56 13.57 -12.30
N LEU A 26 13.48 12.26 -12.06
CA LEU A 26 14.64 11.43 -11.75
C LEU A 26 14.98 10.58 -12.97
N ALA A 27 16.23 10.16 -13.10
CA ALA A 27 16.64 9.19 -14.12
C ALA A 27 17.06 7.87 -13.48
N PRO A 28 16.39 6.75 -13.79
CA PRO A 28 16.84 5.44 -13.38
C PRO A 28 17.86 4.88 -14.38
N LEU A 29 18.86 4.14 -13.88
CA LEU A 29 19.86 3.44 -14.68
C LEU A 29 20.16 2.09 -14.01
N ILE A 30 20.37 1.06 -14.81
CA ILE A 30 20.88 -0.22 -14.32
C ILE A 30 22.35 -0.31 -14.66
N GLU A 31 23.18 -0.54 -13.65
CA GLU A 31 24.62 -0.81 -13.80
C GLU A 31 25.02 -1.87 -12.77
N ASP A 32 25.74 -2.90 -13.21
CA ASP A 32 26.16 -4.05 -12.40
C ASP A 32 25.00 -4.72 -11.62
N GLU A 33 23.83 -4.87 -12.26
CA GLU A 33 22.59 -5.41 -11.66
C GLU A 33 22.08 -4.60 -10.44
N GLU A 34 22.56 -3.37 -10.25
CA GLU A 34 22.02 -2.41 -9.28
C GLU A 34 21.19 -1.34 -9.99
N LEU A 35 20.08 -0.94 -9.37
CA LEU A 35 19.31 0.22 -9.80
C LEU A 35 19.91 1.48 -9.18
N TRP A 36 20.27 2.42 -10.04
CA TRP A 36 20.73 3.75 -9.68
C TRP A 36 19.66 4.78 -10.03
N VAL A 37 19.42 5.72 -9.13
CA VAL A 37 18.44 6.79 -9.29
C VAL A 37 19.16 8.13 -9.17
N PHE A 38 19.17 8.87 -10.28
CA PHE A 38 19.83 10.16 -10.40
C PHE A 38 18.83 11.29 -10.22
N VAL A 39 19.14 12.24 -9.34
CA VAL A 39 18.29 13.39 -9.02
C VAL A 39 19.12 14.67 -9.04
N GLN A 40 18.52 15.76 -9.52
CA GLN A 40 19.09 17.09 -9.44
C GLN A 40 18.22 17.98 -8.54
N VAL A 41 18.88 18.73 -7.67
CA VAL A 41 18.25 19.72 -6.79
C VAL A 41 18.78 21.12 -7.10
N GLY A 42 17.93 22.12 -6.93
CA GLY A 42 18.33 23.52 -7.00
C GLY A 42 19.02 23.98 -5.71
N ALA A 43 19.60 25.18 -5.73
CA ALA A 43 20.26 25.79 -4.57
C ALA A 43 19.37 25.84 -3.31
N ASP A 44 18.06 26.08 -3.50
CA ASP A 44 17.07 26.19 -2.43
C ASP A 44 16.60 24.81 -1.89
N GLU A 45 16.99 23.71 -2.54
CA GLU A 45 16.60 22.33 -2.20
C GLU A 45 17.81 21.48 -1.79
N HIS A 46 18.92 22.09 -1.38
CA HIS A 46 20.13 21.37 -0.95
C HIS A 46 19.94 20.50 0.30
N GLU A 47 18.83 20.63 1.03
CA GLU A 47 18.46 19.76 2.15
C GLU A 47 17.51 18.62 1.71
N ALA A 48 17.05 18.61 0.45
CA ALA A 48 16.17 17.57 -0.04
C ALA A 48 16.90 16.25 -0.32
N PHE A 49 16.17 15.16 -0.19
CA PHE A 49 16.58 13.79 -0.45
C PHE A 49 17.75 13.34 0.42
N GLU A 50 17.61 13.47 1.74
CA GLU A 50 18.49 12.80 2.71
C GLU A 50 18.04 11.36 2.95
N GLU A 51 18.95 10.48 3.36
CA GLU A 51 18.66 9.05 3.54
C GLU A 51 17.51 8.81 4.54
N ALA A 52 17.47 9.57 5.64
CA ALA A 52 16.46 9.40 6.70
C ALA A 52 15.06 9.94 6.31
N SER A 53 14.99 10.91 5.40
CA SER A 53 13.77 11.58 4.97
C SER A 53 13.20 11.00 3.67
N SER A 54 14.04 10.36 2.85
CA SER A 54 13.71 9.87 1.53
C SER A 54 12.90 8.58 1.54
N GLU A 55 11.97 8.46 0.60
CA GLU A 55 11.23 7.23 0.33
C GLU A 55 11.10 7.00 -1.18
N LEU A 56 11.25 5.74 -1.60
CA LEU A 56 11.04 5.32 -2.99
C LEU A 56 9.70 4.59 -3.11
N LEU A 57 8.86 5.10 -4.01
CA LEU A 57 7.54 4.57 -4.33
C LEU A 57 7.54 4.00 -5.74
N ILE A 58 6.72 2.96 -5.97
CA ILE A 58 6.41 2.47 -7.30
C ILE A 58 4.89 2.46 -7.48
N GLN A 59 4.42 3.17 -8.50
CA GLN A 59 3.00 3.34 -8.75
C GLN A 59 2.67 2.93 -10.17
N LEU A 60 1.39 2.71 -10.43
CA LEU A 60 0.83 2.47 -11.74
C LEU A 60 -0.33 3.41 -11.98
N ASP A 61 -0.29 4.07 -13.12
CA ASP A 61 -1.40 4.82 -13.69
C ASP A 61 -1.81 4.20 -15.03
N MET A 62 -3.07 4.35 -15.41
CA MET A 62 -3.63 3.82 -16.65
C MET A 62 -4.14 4.97 -17.50
N VAL A 63 -3.31 5.46 -18.43
CA VAL A 63 -3.64 6.58 -19.30
C VAL A 63 -3.97 6.07 -20.70
N HIS A 64 -5.20 6.29 -21.17
CA HIS A 64 -5.70 5.75 -22.44
C HIS A 64 -5.46 4.23 -22.59
N GLN A 65 -5.69 3.47 -21.50
CA GLN A 65 -5.44 2.02 -21.38
C GLN A 65 -3.96 1.61 -21.43
N MET A 66 -3.03 2.57 -21.46
CA MET A 66 -1.60 2.32 -21.39
C MET A 66 -1.14 2.29 -19.94
N PRO A 67 -0.45 1.22 -19.50
CA PRO A 67 0.15 1.18 -18.18
C PRO A 67 1.38 2.09 -18.15
N ILE A 68 1.38 3.05 -17.23
CA ILE A 68 2.53 3.89 -16.92
C ILE A 68 2.96 3.59 -15.51
N SER A 69 4.14 2.99 -15.36
CA SER A 69 4.71 2.82 -14.03
C SER A 69 5.47 4.08 -13.64
N ILE A 70 5.20 4.61 -12.46
CA ILE A 70 5.81 5.83 -11.94
C ILE A 70 6.73 5.44 -10.80
N LEU A 71 8.04 5.61 -11.01
CA LEU A 71 9.03 5.52 -9.93
C LEU A 71 9.19 6.91 -9.32
N ALA A 72 8.84 7.07 -8.06
CA ALA A 72 8.87 8.37 -7.39
C ALA A 72 9.80 8.35 -6.18
N LEU A 73 10.74 9.30 -6.13
CA LEU A 73 11.52 9.60 -4.94
C LEU A 73 10.85 10.79 -4.24
N THR A 74 10.48 10.60 -2.99
CA THR A 74 9.83 11.61 -2.15
C THR A 74 10.71 11.95 -0.96
N ASP A 75 10.64 13.18 -0.48
CA ASP A 75 11.31 13.61 0.74
C ASP A 75 10.26 14.13 1.73
N ARG A 76 10.17 13.51 2.91
CA ARG A 76 9.13 13.83 3.90
C ARG A 76 9.37 15.14 4.65
N GLN A 77 10.60 15.67 4.66
CA GLN A 77 10.93 16.89 5.39
C GLN A 77 10.68 18.12 4.52
N THR A 78 11.10 18.06 3.25
CA THR A 78 10.99 19.16 2.29
C THR A 78 9.74 19.08 1.41
N ASN A 79 9.03 17.94 1.42
CA ASN A 79 7.96 17.60 0.48
C ASN A 79 8.42 17.59 -0.99
N ALA A 80 9.73 17.52 -1.24
CA ALA A 80 10.27 17.43 -2.59
C ALA A 80 9.92 16.08 -3.22
N VAL A 81 9.63 16.09 -4.52
CA VAL A 81 9.28 14.90 -5.30
C VAL A 81 10.01 14.92 -6.63
N ARG A 82 10.52 13.77 -7.04
CA ARG A 82 11.03 13.53 -8.40
C ARG A 82 10.45 12.23 -8.93
N ARG A 83 10.17 12.21 -10.24
CA ARG A 83 9.45 11.09 -10.88
C ARG A 83 10.19 10.61 -12.12
N ALA A 84 10.14 9.32 -12.37
CA ALA A 84 10.43 8.73 -13.67
C ALA A 84 9.22 7.94 -14.14
N TYR A 85 8.99 7.97 -15.44
CA TYR A 85 7.88 7.27 -16.09
C TYR A 85 8.45 6.12 -16.90
N LEU A 86 8.06 4.91 -16.51
CA LEU A 86 8.55 3.65 -17.05
C LEU A 86 7.43 3.01 -17.86
N ASN A 87 7.76 2.58 -19.07
CA ASN A 87 6.85 1.79 -19.89
C ASN A 87 7.12 0.30 -19.62
N PRO A 88 6.30 -0.42 -18.84
CA PRO A 88 6.54 -1.83 -18.51
C PRO A 88 6.53 -2.77 -19.73
N GLN A 89 6.06 -2.30 -20.90
CA GLN A 89 6.12 -3.05 -22.17
C GLN A 89 7.47 -2.87 -22.89
N ARG A 90 8.28 -1.86 -22.55
CA ARG A 90 9.64 -1.67 -23.08
C ARG A 90 10.64 -2.50 -22.28
N TYR A 91 11.54 -3.18 -22.98
CA TYR A 91 12.51 -4.08 -22.35
C TYR A 91 13.38 -3.40 -21.26
N SER A 92 13.91 -2.21 -21.53
CA SER A 92 14.75 -1.46 -20.57
C SER A 92 14.02 -1.14 -19.27
N ASP A 93 12.77 -0.71 -19.39
CA ASP A 93 11.96 -0.21 -18.29
C ASP A 93 11.37 -1.38 -17.50
N ARG A 94 10.96 -2.45 -18.20
CA ARG A 94 10.59 -3.73 -17.61
C ARG A 94 11.71 -4.29 -16.74
N ARG A 95 12.96 -4.19 -17.19
CA ARG A 95 14.13 -4.67 -16.43
C ARG A 95 14.28 -3.95 -15.09
N ILE A 96 13.96 -2.66 -15.02
CA ILE A 96 13.96 -1.88 -13.76
C ILE A 96 12.92 -2.46 -12.80
N LEU A 97 11.70 -2.72 -13.28
CA LEU A 97 10.63 -3.31 -12.48
C LEU A 97 10.97 -4.73 -12.00
N GLU A 98 11.62 -5.53 -12.83
CA GLU A 98 12.08 -6.87 -12.46
C GLU A 98 13.16 -6.85 -11.36
N LEU A 99 14.08 -5.89 -11.39
CA LEU A 99 15.05 -5.70 -10.30
C LEU A 99 14.34 -5.30 -9.01
N LEU A 100 13.45 -4.32 -9.07
CA LEU A 100 12.67 -3.85 -7.91
C LEU A 100 11.76 -4.95 -7.33
N TRP A 101 11.22 -5.83 -8.17
CA TRP A 101 10.47 -6.99 -7.71
C TRP A 101 11.36 -7.99 -6.95
N ARG A 102 12.56 -8.28 -7.45
CA ARG A 102 13.48 -9.24 -6.80
C ARG A 102 13.99 -8.71 -5.47
N ASP A 103 14.40 -7.46 -5.45
CA ASP A 103 14.89 -6.75 -4.27
C ASP A 103 14.61 -5.26 -4.45
N PHE A 104 13.66 -4.71 -3.70
CA PHE A 104 13.23 -3.33 -3.86
C PHE A 104 14.24 -2.39 -3.20
N ARG A 105 15.34 -2.17 -3.92
CA ARG A 105 16.45 -1.32 -3.53
C ARG A 105 16.92 -0.46 -4.70
N ALA A 106 17.45 0.72 -4.38
CA ALA A 106 18.13 1.58 -5.32
C ALA A 106 19.29 2.31 -4.65
N ARG A 107 20.27 2.75 -5.43
CA ARG A 107 21.26 3.74 -4.99
C ARG A 107 20.83 5.12 -5.48
N VAL A 108 20.55 6.01 -4.55
CA VAL A 108 20.22 7.40 -4.89
C VAL A 108 21.51 8.19 -5.07
N VAL A 109 21.55 9.06 -6.08
CA VAL A 109 22.66 9.97 -6.36
C VAL A 109 22.07 11.36 -6.59
N VAL A 110 22.39 12.30 -5.70
CA VAL A 110 21.84 13.66 -5.71
C VAL A 110 22.93 14.62 -6.16
N TYR A 111 22.63 15.42 -7.19
CA TYR A 111 23.51 16.45 -7.72
C TYR A 111 22.91 17.84 -7.51
N THR A 112 23.77 18.84 -7.40
CA THR A 112 23.39 20.24 -7.63
C THR A 112 23.07 20.50 -9.11
N ASP A 113 22.43 21.62 -9.38
CA ASP A 113 22.29 22.20 -10.73
C ASP A 113 23.62 22.42 -11.47
N HIS A 114 24.72 22.63 -10.73
CA HIS A 114 26.08 22.71 -11.25
C HIS A 114 26.78 21.36 -11.43
N ARG A 115 26.05 20.24 -11.26
CA ARG A 115 26.55 18.86 -11.39
C ARG A 115 27.59 18.47 -10.35
N THR A 116 27.62 19.16 -9.23
CA THR A 116 28.41 18.73 -8.08
C THR A 116 27.63 17.63 -7.37
N LEU A 117 28.27 16.48 -7.14
CA LEU A 117 27.69 15.43 -6.32
C LEU A 117 27.50 15.97 -4.90
N LEU A 118 26.26 16.00 -4.42
CA LEU A 118 25.95 16.35 -3.03
C LEU A 118 26.05 15.13 -2.12
N ARG A 119 25.41 14.03 -2.51
CA ARG A 119 25.35 12.79 -1.73
C ARG A 119 24.94 11.59 -2.56
N SER A 120 25.30 10.41 -2.06
CA SER A 120 24.82 9.13 -2.55
C SER A 120 24.62 8.17 -1.40
N PHE A 121 23.50 7.45 -1.41
CA PHE A 121 23.11 6.53 -0.34
C PHE A 121 22.25 5.39 -0.90
N PRO A 122 22.27 4.21 -0.26
CA PRO A 122 21.33 3.14 -0.57
C PRO A 122 19.94 3.48 -0.03
N LEU A 123 18.90 3.07 -0.74
CA LEU A 123 17.52 3.22 -0.33
C LEU A 123 16.79 1.90 -0.54
N GLN A 124 16.09 1.44 0.48
CA GLN A 124 15.33 0.19 0.46
C GLN A 124 13.91 0.44 0.96
N ALA A 125 12.93 -0.22 0.37
CA ALA A 125 11.54 -0.17 0.82
C ALA A 125 10.83 -1.51 0.65
N PRO A 126 9.82 -1.86 1.46
CA PRO A 126 9.13 -3.16 1.39
C PRO A 126 8.09 -3.22 0.24
N ARG A 127 8.44 -2.81 -0.98
CA ARG A 127 7.52 -2.62 -2.12
C ARG A 127 7.75 -3.56 -3.30
N ALA A 128 8.53 -4.62 -3.09
CA ALA A 128 8.77 -5.68 -4.09
C ALA A 128 7.46 -6.31 -4.62
N ALA A 129 6.48 -6.52 -3.74
CA ALA A 129 5.17 -7.04 -4.14
C ALA A 129 4.41 -6.07 -5.05
N ASN A 130 4.49 -4.77 -4.80
CA ASN A 130 3.88 -3.74 -5.63
C ASN A 130 4.49 -3.76 -7.04
N ALA A 131 5.82 -3.83 -7.14
CA ALA A 131 6.51 -3.96 -8.44
C ALA A 131 6.08 -5.21 -9.21
N LYS A 132 5.92 -6.35 -8.52
CA LYS A 132 5.37 -7.58 -9.13
C LYS A 132 3.96 -7.36 -9.67
N MET A 133 3.07 -6.81 -8.86
CA MET A 133 1.67 -6.62 -9.28
C MET A 133 1.57 -5.66 -10.47
N ILE A 134 2.44 -4.64 -10.54
CA ILE A 134 2.53 -3.75 -11.69
C ILE A 134 2.96 -4.51 -12.95
N LEU A 135 3.97 -5.37 -12.86
CA LEU A 135 4.37 -6.24 -13.97
C LEU A 135 3.22 -7.12 -14.43
N ASP A 136 2.58 -7.85 -13.49
CA ASP A 136 1.45 -8.74 -13.78
C ASP A 136 0.29 -7.98 -14.44
N ARG A 137 -0.05 -6.78 -13.93
CA ARG A 137 -1.11 -5.93 -14.49
C ARG A 137 -0.79 -5.42 -15.88
N SER A 138 0.48 -5.12 -16.14
CA SER A 138 0.97 -4.60 -17.42
C SER A 138 0.99 -5.67 -18.50
N GLU A 139 1.18 -6.94 -18.14
CA GLU A 139 1.07 -8.07 -19.08
C GLU A 139 -0.36 -8.28 -19.60
N LEU A 140 -1.36 -7.91 -18.80
CA LEU A 140 -2.77 -7.97 -19.17
C LEU A 140 -3.23 -6.74 -19.96
N ALA A 141 -2.41 -5.69 -20.05
CA ALA A 141 -2.78 -4.46 -20.74
C ALA A 141 -2.68 -4.61 -22.26
N LEU A 142 -3.58 -3.95 -22.99
CA LEU A 142 -3.54 -3.91 -24.44
C LEU A 142 -2.28 -3.18 -24.92
N ALA A 143 -1.81 -3.53 -26.12
CA ALA A 143 -0.71 -2.82 -26.74
C ALA A 143 -1.09 -1.36 -26.98
N ALA A 144 -0.23 -0.46 -26.53
CA ALA A 144 -0.38 0.98 -26.74
C ALA A 144 -0.51 1.33 -28.23
N PRO A 145 -1.43 2.25 -28.61
CA PRO A 145 -1.38 2.85 -29.94
C PRO A 145 -0.04 3.58 -30.15
N ALA A 146 0.53 3.44 -31.35
CA ALA A 146 1.80 4.05 -31.70
C ALA A 146 1.76 5.58 -31.51
N GLY A 147 2.75 6.14 -30.83
CA GLY A 147 2.89 7.59 -30.62
C GLY A 147 2.19 8.16 -29.37
N GLY A 148 1.35 7.39 -28.66
CA GLY A 148 0.62 7.88 -27.48
C GLY A 148 1.44 8.01 -26.19
N TRP A 149 2.71 7.58 -26.17
CA TRP A 149 3.54 7.57 -24.96
C TRP A 149 3.78 8.96 -24.37
N GLU A 150 4.20 9.92 -25.20
CA GLU A 150 4.55 11.27 -24.70
C GLU A 150 3.34 12.02 -24.17
N GLU A 151 2.18 11.87 -24.84
CA GLU A 151 0.90 12.41 -24.36
C GLU A 151 0.51 11.80 -23.01
N ALA A 152 0.63 10.48 -22.89
CA ALA A 152 0.26 9.75 -21.69
C ALA A 152 1.18 10.11 -20.50
N VAL A 153 2.50 10.21 -20.73
CA VAL A 153 3.45 10.72 -19.73
C VAL A 153 3.15 12.20 -19.40
N GLY A 154 2.81 13.00 -20.39
CA GLY A 154 2.36 14.39 -20.21
C GLY A 154 1.17 14.49 -19.26
N ALA A 155 0.17 13.62 -19.41
CA ALA A 155 -0.97 13.56 -18.49
C ALA A 155 -0.55 13.18 -17.06
N CYS A 156 0.32 12.18 -16.88
CA CYS A 156 0.84 11.82 -15.56
C CYS A 156 1.64 12.95 -14.91
N ARG A 157 2.38 13.77 -15.70
CA ARG A 157 3.12 14.93 -15.17
C ARG A 157 2.18 15.97 -14.55
N LEU A 158 1.00 16.16 -15.12
CA LEU A 158 0.00 17.13 -14.63
C LEU A 158 -0.74 16.64 -13.38
N MET A 159 -0.77 15.33 -13.14
CA MET A 159 -1.40 14.73 -11.97
C MET A 159 -0.49 14.91 -10.75
N PRO A 160 -1.02 15.40 -9.61
CA PRO A 160 -0.27 15.39 -8.35
C PRO A 160 -0.04 13.95 -7.90
N LEU A 161 1.14 13.65 -7.35
CA LEU A 161 1.41 12.32 -6.81
C LEU A 161 0.56 12.14 -5.55
N PRO A 162 -0.16 11.03 -5.37
CA PRO A 162 -0.96 10.79 -4.17
C PRO A 162 -0.05 10.39 -2.99
N ILE A 163 0.78 11.33 -2.52
CA ILE A 163 1.71 11.17 -1.40
C ILE A 163 1.05 11.75 -0.15
N GLY A 164 1.12 11.00 0.96
CA GLY A 164 1.13 11.60 2.29
C GLY A 164 -0.18 12.11 2.87
N ARG A 165 -1.34 11.74 2.31
CA ARG A 165 -2.69 11.91 2.91
C ARG A 165 -3.74 11.30 1.98
N ALA A 166 -3.70 9.99 1.82
CA ALA A 166 -4.88 9.32 1.30
C ALA A 166 -5.74 8.91 2.51
N ASP A 167 -7.05 9.09 2.42
CA ASP A 167 -8.05 8.66 3.43
C ASP A 167 -8.13 7.11 3.53
N HIS A 168 -6.99 6.43 3.43
CA HIS A 168 -6.87 4.99 3.48
C HIS A 168 -6.51 4.53 4.90
N PRO A 169 -7.01 3.36 5.33
CA PRO A 169 -6.80 2.83 6.67
C PRO A 169 -5.46 2.08 6.83
N PHE A 170 -4.60 2.06 5.81
CA PHE A 170 -3.42 1.17 5.76
C PHE A 170 -2.18 1.81 6.35
N VAL A 171 -2.23 1.99 7.66
CA VAL A 171 -1.13 2.48 8.50
C VAL A 171 -0.95 1.55 9.68
N LEU A 172 0.29 1.40 10.17
CA LEU A 172 0.58 0.57 11.35
C LEU A 172 0.27 1.36 12.62
N GLU A 173 -1.02 1.50 12.93
CA GLU A 173 -1.52 2.17 14.13
C GLU A 173 -1.43 1.29 15.39
N ALA A 174 -1.49 1.94 16.56
CA ALA A 174 -1.63 1.25 17.85
C ALA A 174 -3.00 0.53 17.96
N VAL A 175 -3.18 -0.33 18.97
CA VAL A 175 -4.51 -0.93 19.27
C VAL A 175 -5.53 0.19 19.45
N ALA A 176 -6.75 0.02 18.93
CA ALA A 176 -7.86 0.90 19.31
C ALA A 176 -8.04 0.90 20.85
N SER A 177 -8.16 2.10 21.41
CA SER A 177 -8.28 2.32 22.86
C SER A 177 -9.73 2.29 23.34
N SER A 178 -10.70 2.36 22.44
CA SER A 178 -12.13 2.37 22.74
C SER A 178 -12.96 1.73 21.62
N ALA A 179 -14.22 1.39 21.94
CA ALA A 179 -15.14 0.86 20.94
C ALA A 179 -15.50 1.88 19.85
N ALA A 180 -15.61 3.17 20.20
CA ALA A 180 -15.82 4.24 19.21
C ALA A 180 -14.67 4.37 18.22
N GLU A 181 -13.42 4.31 18.70
CA GLU A 181 -12.24 4.33 17.84
C GLU A 181 -12.18 3.09 16.95
N ALA A 182 -12.51 1.91 17.49
CA ALA A 182 -12.58 0.68 16.70
C ALA A 182 -13.66 0.74 15.62
N LEU A 183 -14.82 1.31 15.93
CA LEU A 183 -15.91 1.51 14.96
C LEU A 183 -15.50 2.46 13.84
N GLU A 184 -14.94 3.63 14.15
CA GLU A 184 -14.48 4.60 13.14
C GLU A 184 -13.43 3.98 12.21
N ARG A 185 -12.48 3.25 12.79
CA ARG A 185 -11.44 2.52 12.05
C ARG A 185 -12.02 1.42 11.16
N LEU A 186 -13.03 0.69 11.65
CA LEU A 186 -13.73 -0.35 10.89
C LEU A 186 -14.50 0.25 9.72
N GLU A 187 -15.24 1.33 9.92
CA GLU A 187 -15.99 2.02 8.86
C GLU A 187 -15.05 2.53 7.75
N ARG A 188 -13.89 3.10 8.14
CA ARG A 188 -12.84 3.45 7.17
C ARG A 188 -12.32 2.22 6.42
N LEU A 189 -12.15 1.08 7.09
CA LEU A 189 -11.74 -0.16 6.43
C LEU A 189 -12.80 -0.66 5.44
N GLU A 190 -14.08 -0.62 5.80
CA GLU A 190 -15.17 -1.05 4.93
C GLU A 190 -15.25 -0.26 3.63
N ALA A 191 -14.94 1.04 3.66
CA ALA A 191 -14.84 1.86 2.47
C ALA A 191 -13.70 1.42 1.51
N TRP A 192 -12.78 0.57 1.97
CA TRP A 192 -11.60 0.11 1.23
C TRP A 192 -11.57 -1.40 0.95
N THR A 193 -12.68 -2.13 1.10
CA THR A 193 -12.75 -3.58 0.85
C THR A 193 -12.97 -3.94 -0.62
N SER A 194 -13.49 -3.02 -1.44
CA SER A 194 -13.76 -3.30 -2.86
C SER A 194 -12.47 -3.59 -3.66
N PRO A 195 -12.52 -4.44 -4.71
CA PRO A 195 -11.34 -4.76 -5.52
C PRO A 195 -10.62 -3.52 -6.07
N ASN A 196 -11.37 -2.51 -6.52
CA ASN A 196 -10.79 -1.27 -7.03
C ASN A 196 -10.02 -0.49 -5.96
N LYS A 197 -10.52 -0.46 -4.72
CA LYS A 197 -9.84 0.21 -3.60
C LYS A 197 -8.59 -0.55 -3.14
N ILE A 198 -8.62 -1.88 -3.23
CA ILE A 198 -7.44 -2.71 -2.98
C ILE A 198 -6.36 -2.42 -4.04
N GLU A 199 -6.73 -2.38 -5.32
CA GLU A 199 -5.81 -1.98 -6.40
C GLU A 199 -5.30 -0.55 -6.20
N GLU A 200 -6.17 0.39 -5.85
CA GLU A 200 -5.77 1.77 -5.55
C GLU A 200 -4.72 1.84 -4.43
N ALA A 201 -4.93 1.11 -3.33
CA ALA A 201 -3.96 1.09 -2.22
C ALA A 201 -2.59 0.53 -2.64
N LEU A 202 -2.57 -0.58 -3.37
CA LEU A 202 -1.34 -1.31 -3.69
C LEU A 202 -0.62 -0.73 -4.91
N LEU A 203 -1.36 -0.29 -5.93
CA LEU A 203 -0.82 0.13 -7.22
C LEU A 203 -0.74 1.64 -7.38
N VAL A 204 -1.68 2.40 -6.80
CA VAL A 204 -1.70 3.87 -6.96
C VAL A 204 -1.05 4.56 -5.76
N LEU A 205 -1.40 4.16 -4.54
CA LEU A 205 -0.82 4.72 -3.31
C LEU A 205 0.51 4.07 -2.92
N SER A 206 0.90 2.99 -3.60
CA SER A 206 2.12 2.24 -3.33
C SER A 206 2.24 1.79 -1.87
N VAL A 207 1.11 1.46 -1.20
CA VAL A 207 1.12 0.91 0.16
C VAL A 207 1.84 -0.43 0.13
N PRO A 208 2.86 -0.65 0.99
CA PRO A 208 3.54 -1.94 1.07
C PRO A 208 2.56 -3.07 1.38
N MET A 209 2.61 -4.17 0.62
CA MET A 209 1.71 -5.33 0.82
C MET A 209 1.68 -5.82 2.28
N MET A 210 2.85 -5.86 2.93
CA MET A 210 2.93 -6.24 4.34
C MET A 210 2.18 -5.27 5.26
N VAL A 211 2.30 -3.95 5.02
CA VAL A 211 1.57 -2.94 5.78
C VAL A 211 0.07 -3.06 5.52
N PHE A 212 -0.33 -3.22 4.26
CA PHE A 212 -1.72 -3.41 3.85
C PHE A 212 -2.37 -4.59 4.60
N GLU A 213 -1.75 -5.78 4.58
CA GLU A 213 -2.28 -6.98 5.25
C GLU A 213 -2.26 -6.86 6.78
N LEU A 214 -1.17 -6.34 7.36
CA LEU A 214 -1.07 -6.19 8.82
C LEU A 214 -2.08 -5.18 9.35
N SER A 215 -2.26 -4.04 8.68
CA SER A 215 -3.27 -3.04 9.05
C SER A 215 -4.67 -3.64 8.98
N ARG A 216 -5.03 -4.35 7.91
CA ARG A 216 -6.35 -5.01 7.79
C ARG A 216 -6.59 -6.00 8.92
N ARG A 217 -5.64 -6.91 9.15
CA ARG A 217 -5.75 -7.91 10.22
C ARG A 217 -5.91 -7.24 11.59
N ARG A 218 -5.17 -6.16 11.83
CA ARG A 218 -5.23 -5.40 13.07
C ARG A 218 -6.59 -4.74 13.28
N LEU A 219 -7.07 -3.99 12.30
CA LEU A 219 -8.35 -3.26 12.39
C LEU A 219 -9.53 -4.23 12.58
N VAL A 220 -9.52 -5.37 11.87
CA VAL A 220 -10.52 -6.43 12.06
C VAL A 220 -10.40 -7.05 13.45
N SER A 221 -9.18 -7.31 13.94
CA SER A 221 -8.97 -7.85 15.30
C SER A 221 -9.47 -6.88 16.38
N ASP A 222 -9.25 -5.58 16.22
CA ASP A 222 -9.71 -4.56 17.16
C ASP A 222 -11.25 -4.52 17.16
N ALA A 223 -11.88 -4.50 15.97
CA ALA A 223 -13.33 -4.60 15.84
C ALA A 223 -13.91 -5.84 16.53
N ILE A 224 -13.26 -7.01 16.38
CA ILE A 224 -13.68 -8.24 17.07
C ILE A 224 -13.57 -8.09 18.59
N GLY A 225 -12.46 -7.53 19.09
CA GLY A 225 -12.24 -7.33 20.52
C GLY A 225 -13.31 -6.45 21.18
N PHE A 226 -13.85 -5.48 20.46
CA PHE A 226 -14.94 -4.63 20.92
C PHE A 226 -16.35 -5.14 20.55
N GLY A 227 -16.46 -6.19 19.74
CA GLY A 227 -17.75 -6.74 19.29
C GLY A 227 -18.46 -5.86 18.26
N MET A 228 -17.72 -5.19 17.39
CA MET A 228 -18.30 -4.38 16.32
C MET A 228 -18.81 -5.29 15.19
N ALA A 229 -20.06 -5.09 14.79
CA ALA A 229 -20.63 -5.70 13.60
C ALA A 229 -19.87 -5.23 12.36
N MET A 230 -19.71 -6.12 11.39
CA MET A 230 -18.98 -5.85 10.14
C MET A 230 -19.64 -6.55 8.96
N SER A 231 -19.34 -6.09 7.76
CA SER A 231 -19.78 -6.67 6.49
C SER A 231 -19.36 -8.14 6.32
N ASN A 232 -20.12 -8.89 5.51
CA ASN A 232 -19.82 -10.29 5.21
C ASN A 232 -18.41 -10.49 4.64
N ASP A 233 -17.93 -9.57 3.80
CA ASP A 233 -16.59 -9.62 3.24
C ASP A 233 -15.52 -9.57 4.34
N LEU A 234 -15.71 -8.72 5.35
CA LEU A 234 -14.81 -8.65 6.50
C LEU A 234 -14.94 -9.87 7.43
N LEU A 235 -16.13 -10.47 7.57
CA LEU A 235 -16.30 -11.74 8.30
C LEU A 235 -15.53 -12.89 7.63
N HIS A 236 -15.64 -13.01 6.30
CA HIS A 236 -14.86 -14.00 5.54
C HIS A 236 -13.35 -13.75 5.66
N GLN A 237 -12.93 -12.50 5.61
CA GLN A 237 -11.52 -12.13 5.79
C GLN A 237 -11.02 -12.46 7.20
N ALA A 238 -11.82 -12.18 8.23
CA ALA A 238 -11.47 -12.50 9.62
C ALA A 238 -11.22 -14.01 9.82
N VAL A 239 -12.07 -14.86 9.23
CA VAL A 239 -11.87 -16.31 9.21
C VAL A 239 -10.62 -16.68 8.42
N GLY A 240 -10.41 -16.08 7.24
CA GLY A 240 -9.21 -16.26 6.44
C GLY A 240 -7.91 -15.87 7.16
N PHE A 241 -7.95 -14.86 8.03
CA PHE A 241 -6.84 -14.45 8.90
C PHE A 241 -6.65 -15.38 10.12
N GLY A 242 -7.54 -16.35 10.33
CA GLY A 242 -7.53 -17.26 11.47
C GLY A 242 -7.94 -16.60 12.79
N LEU A 243 -8.71 -15.50 12.75
CA LEU A 243 -9.22 -14.84 13.96
C LEU A 243 -10.42 -15.59 14.57
N ALA A 244 -11.08 -16.44 13.76
CA ALA A 244 -12.10 -17.38 14.18
C ALA A 244 -12.07 -18.61 13.25
N PRO A 245 -12.51 -19.79 13.72
CA PRO A 245 -12.52 -21.01 12.92
C PRO A 245 -13.60 -21.03 11.82
N ASP A 246 -14.70 -20.32 12.01
CA ASP A 246 -15.81 -20.19 11.06
C ASP A 246 -16.65 -18.93 11.38
N ILE A 247 -17.52 -18.54 10.45
CA ILE A 247 -18.32 -17.31 10.57
C ILE A 247 -19.33 -17.43 11.72
N GLN A 248 -19.92 -18.60 11.94
CA GLN A 248 -20.92 -18.78 12.99
C GLN A 248 -20.33 -18.49 14.38
N ARG A 249 -19.15 -19.06 14.67
CA ARG A 249 -18.42 -18.78 15.92
C ARG A 249 -17.92 -17.35 15.98
N LEU A 250 -17.51 -16.76 14.85
CA LEU A 250 -17.12 -15.35 14.81
C LEU A 250 -18.28 -14.43 15.25
N VAL A 251 -19.48 -14.64 14.69
CA VAL A 251 -20.66 -13.84 15.05
C VAL A 251 -21.02 -13.98 16.53
N ALA A 252 -20.96 -15.21 17.07
CA ALA A 252 -21.17 -15.43 18.51
C ALA A 252 -20.13 -14.69 19.39
N VAL A 253 -18.87 -14.66 18.96
CA VAL A 253 -17.80 -13.91 19.64
C VAL A 253 -18.05 -12.40 19.59
N LEU A 254 -18.51 -11.88 18.45
CA LEU A 254 -18.84 -10.46 18.32
C LEU A 254 -19.96 -10.05 19.28
N GLU A 255 -21.04 -10.84 19.34
CA GLU A 255 -22.16 -10.59 20.25
C GLU A 255 -21.71 -10.61 21.72
N GLN A 256 -20.97 -11.65 22.11
CA GLN A 256 -20.44 -11.79 23.46
C GLN A 256 -19.52 -10.62 23.84
N ASN A 257 -18.56 -10.28 22.97
CA ASN A 257 -17.61 -9.21 23.24
C ASN A 257 -18.33 -7.87 23.34
N PHE A 258 -19.34 -7.60 22.50
CA PHE A 258 -20.08 -6.36 22.57
C PHE A 258 -20.83 -6.21 23.91
N GLN A 259 -21.49 -7.28 24.36
CA GLN A 259 -22.19 -7.31 25.64
C GLN A 259 -21.25 -7.11 26.84
N GLN A 260 -20.10 -7.81 26.83
CA GLN A 260 -19.09 -7.69 27.89
C GLN A 260 -18.52 -6.27 27.95
N ASN A 261 -18.22 -5.71 26.78
CA ASN A 261 -17.75 -4.35 26.65
C ASN A 261 -18.79 -3.40 27.25
N LEU A 262 -20.03 -3.31 26.74
CA LEU A 262 -21.04 -2.36 27.25
C LEU A 262 -21.26 -2.39 28.77
N SER A 263 -21.04 -3.53 29.42
CA SER A 263 -21.16 -3.68 30.88
C SER A 263 -19.99 -3.07 31.66
N ALA A 264 -18.81 -2.96 31.05
CA ALA A 264 -17.61 -2.36 31.63
C ALA A 264 -17.58 -0.86 31.33
N ALA A 265 -18.17 -0.04 32.20
CA ALA A 265 -18.43 1.41 32.06
C ALA A 265 -17.24 2.36 31.70
N SER A 266 -16.06 1.86 31.31
CA SER A 266 -14.83 2.65 31.14
C SER A 266 -14.26 2.71 29.72
N GLY A 267 -14.91 2.12 28.69
CA GLY A 267 -14.27 1.99 27.36
C GLY A 267 -15.10 2.28 26.10
N HIS A 268 -16.37 2.68 26.19
CA HIS A 268 -17.23 2.61 24.99
C HIS A 268 -17.14 3.80 24.05
N GLY A 269 -17.20 5.05 24.52
CA GLY A 269 -17.17 6.23 23.63
C GLY A 269 -18.28 6.30 22.57
N LEU A 270 -19.13 5.27 22.45
CA LEU A 270 -20.21 5.13 21.49
C LEU A 270 -21.42 5.95 21.94
N SER A 271 -22.12 6.56 21.00
CA SER A 271 -23.45 7.13 21.23
C SER A 271 -24.51 6.04 21.39
N GLU A 272 -25.65 6.38 22.01
CA GLU A 272 -26.79 5.46 22.09
C GLU A 272 -27.26 4.96 20.71
N SER A 273 -27.21 5.85 19.70
CA SER A 273 -27.55 5.50 18.32
C SER A 273 -26.58 4.49 17.71
N GLN A 274 -25.27 4.62 17.96
CA GLN A 274 -24.27 3.65 17.51
C GLN A 274 -24.44 2.31 18.21
N ILE A 275 -24.75 2.31 19.51
CA ILE A 275 -25.01 1.08 20.27
C ILE A 275 -26.23 0.35 19.69
N GLN A 276 -27.32 1.06 19.44
CA GLN A 276 -28.54 0.48 18.86
C GLN A 276 -28.29 -0.05 17.43
N ALA A 277 -27.54 0.69 16.61
CA ALA A 277 -27.19 0.28 15.26
C ALA A 277 -26.35 -1.00 15.26
N ASN A 278 -25.33 -1.09 16.13
CA ASN A 278 -24.49 -2.28 16.24
C ASN A 278 -25.30 -3.51 16.68
N TRP A 279 -26.18 -3.38 17.68
CA TRP A 279 -27.07 -4.47 18.11
C TRP A 279 -27.97 -4.99 16.99
N LYS A 280 -28.55 -4.06 16.22
CA LYS A 280 -29.38 -4.42 15.07
C LYS A 280 -28.57 -5.21 14.04
N ALA A 281 -27.38 -4.73 13.69
CA ALA A 281 -26.50 -5.38 12.73
C ALA A 281 -26.04 -6.77 13.21
N LEU A 282 -25.65 -6.92 14.48
CA LEU A 282 -25.31 -8.24 15.06
C LEU A 282 -26.49 -9.20 15.01
N THR A 283 -27.71 -8.74 15.32
CA THR A 283 -28.92 -9.56 15.24
C THR A 283 -29.18 -10.05 13.81
N GLU A 284 -29.01 -9.18 12.81
CA GLU A 284 -29.12 -9.53 11.40
C GLU A 284 -28.06 -10.57 10.99
N LEU A 285 -26.80 -10.41 11.44
CA LEU A 285 -25.73 -11.38 11.20
C LEU A 285 -26.02 -12.74 11.85
N CYS A 286 -26.57 -12.77 13.07
CA CYS A 286 -27.02 -13.99 13.73
C CYS A 286 -28.14 -14.69 12.97
N GLN A 287 -29.06 -13.95 12.34
CA GLN A 287 -30.12 -14.56 11.52
C GLN A 287 -29.56 -15.19 10.25
N ILE A 288 -28.60 -14.52 9.59
CA ILE A 288 -27.99 -14.98 8.34
C ILE A 288 -27.09 -16.20 8.59
N HIS A 289 -26.25 -16.17 9.64
CA HIS A 289 -25.18 -17.14 9.85
C HIS A 289 -25.42 -18.10 11.03
N GLY A 290 -26.42 -17.84 11.87
CA GLY A 290 -26.70 -18.62 13.08
C GLY A 290 -27.53 -19.89 12.85
N THR A 291 -28.00 -20.15 11.63
CA THR A 291 -28.84 -21.32 11.31
C THR A 291 -28.12 -22.38 10.47
N SER A 292 -27.18 -23.09 11.10
CA SER A 292 -26.88 -24.47 10.68
C SER A 292 -26.52 -25.35 11.88
N THR A 293 -27.53 -25.63 12.72
CA THR A 293 -27.54 -26.93 13.41
C THR A 293 -27.94 -27.98 12.39
N ALA A 294 -26.96 -28.54 11.67
CA ALA A 294 -27.17 -29.80 10.97
C ALA A 294 -27.69 -30.82 12.00
N PRO A 295 -28.86 -31.44 11.81
CA PRO A 295 -29.24 -32.57 12.61
C PRO A 295 -28.24 -33.67 12.30
N GLY A 296 -27.42 -34.06 13.27
CA GLY A 296 -26.69 -35.30 13.21
C GLY A 296 -27.70 -36.41 12.92
N LEU A 297 -27.64 -36.96 11.71
CA LEU A 297 -28.28 -38.23 11.39
C LEU A 297 -27.66 -39.25 12.34
N SER A 298 -28.34 -39.46 13.47
CA SER A 298 -28.13 -40.59 14.35
C SER A 298 -28.56 -41.82 13.56
N CYS A 299 -27.62 -42.42 12.83
CA CYS A 299 -27.74 -43.81 12.42
C CYS A 299 -27.61 -44.67 13.67
N THR A 300 -28.71 -44.82 14.38
CA THR A 300 -28.95 -45.99 15.22
C THR A 300 -29.27 -47.14 14.26
N MET A 301 -28.35 -48.06 14.08
CA MET A 301 -28.67 -49.42 13.65
C MET A 301 -28.39 -50.34 14.82
N ASP A 302 -29.41 -50.51 15.65
CA ASP A 302 -29.63 -51.75 16.39
C ASP A 302 -30.40 -52.70 15.46
N HIS A 303 -29.71 -53.76 15.03
CA HIS A 303 -30.14 -55.17 14.97
C HIS A 303 -29.25 -55.99 14.03
#